data_AF-A0A2N1DQ83-F1
#
_entry.id   AF-A0A2N1DQ83-F1
#
_cell.length_a   1.000
_cell.length_b   1.000
_cell.length_c   1.000
_cell.angle_alpha   90.00
_cell.angle_beta   90.00
_cell.angle_gamma   90.00
#
_symmetry.space_group_name_H-M   'P 1'
#
loop_
_entity.id
_entity.type
_entity.pdbx_description
1 polymer ?
#
loop_
_entity_poly.entity_id
_entity_poly.type
_entity_poly.pdbx_seq_one_letter_code
_entity_poly.pdbx_strand_id
1 'polypeptide(L)'
;MGYIINCVFECKIERDVMFYVIAQFILLVVIAWPLASLKISIIGLLLILFSVFIALSALMANRPGNFNVRPHPKKTGTLIVHGPYKFIRHPMYSSLFFGGLGILFCQFSYWKLGAWLLLIVVLALKARFEEKALCAHYEGYSAYQKSNKAFIPWVW
;
A
#
# COMPACT_ATOMS: atom_id res chain seq x y z
N MET A 1 19.33 -6.09 -29.32
CA MET A 1 18.13 -5.23 -29.32
C MET A 1 17.19 -5.49 -28.13
N GLY A 2 16.81 -6.74 -27.82
CA GLY A 2 15.85 -7.05 -26.76
C GLY A 2 16.24 -6.67 -25.32
N TYR A 3 17.53 -6.74 -24.98
CA TYR A 3 18.02 -6.35 -23.63
C TYR A 3 17.86 -4.85 -23.32
N ILE A 4 18.07 -3.97 -24.30
CA ILE A 4 17.98 -2.52 -24.11
C ILE A 4 16.50 -2.11 -23.95
N ILE A 5 15.59 -2.72 -24.72
CA ILE A 5 14.15 -2.44 -24.63
C ILE A 5 13.60 -2.88 -23.28
N ASN A 6 13.98 -4.07 -22.78
CA ASN A 6 13.59 -4.54 -21.45
C ASN A 6 14.15 -3.64 -20.35
N CYS A 7 15.40 -3.19 -20.45
CA CYS A 7 16.01 -2.30 -19.46
C CYS A 7 15.33 -0.92 -19.40
N VAL A 8 14.96 -0.34 -20.56
CA VAL A 8 14.21 0.93 -20.62
C VAL A 8 12.79 0.75 -20.06
N PHE A 9 12.15 -0.38 -20.33
CA PHE A 9 10.80 -0.68 -19.83
C PHE A 9 10.79 -0.90 -18.31
N GLU A 10 11.77 -1.64 -17.78
CA GLU A 10 11.99 -1.83 -16.34
C GLU A 10 12.26 -0.48 -15.64
N CYS A 11 13.15 0.34 -16.17
CA CYS A 11 13.47 1.67 -15.62
C CYS A 11 12.25 2.62 -15.61
N LYS A 12 11.37 2.50 -16.60
CA LYS A 12 10.12 3.28 -16.65
C LYS A 12 9.14 2.83 -15.56
N ILE A 13 8.95 1.52 -15.39
CA ILE A 13 8.09 0.96 -14.32
C ILE A 13 8.64 1.36 -12.93
N GLU A 14 9.95 1.30 -12.73
CA GLU A 14 10.57 1.71 -11.46
C GLU A 14 10.27 3.18 -11.13
N ARG A 15 10.41 4.06 -12.12
CA ARG A 15 10.13 5.50 -11.97
C ARG A 15 8.67 5.74 -11.64
N ASP A 16 7.75 5.08 -12.34
CA ASP A 16 6.31 5.25 -12.16
C ASP A 16 5.87 4.76 -10.77
N VAL A 17 6.39 3.62 -10.29
CA VAL A 17 6.10 3.11 -8.94
C VAL A 17 6.69 4.02 -7.86
N MET A 18 7.92 4.51 -8.04
CA MET A 18 8.55 5.44 -7.10
C MET A 18 7.76 6.74 -6.95
N PHE A 19 7.20 7.26 -8.06
CA PHE A 19 6.31 8.41 -8.02
C PHE A 19 5.11 8.16 -7.10
N TYR A 20 4.47 6.99 -7.18
CA TYR A 20 3.36 6.65 -6.28
C TYR A 20 3.81 6.49 -4.82
N VAL A 21 5.00 5.94 -4.56
CA VAL A 21 5.59 5.86 -3.20
C VAL A 21 5.78 7.26 -2.61
N ILE A 22 6.30 8.20 -3.39
CA ILE A 22 6.48 9.58 -2.92
C ILE A 22 5.12 10.25 -2.70
N ALA A 23 4.21 10.11 -3.66
CA ALA A 23 2.87 10.68 -3.58
C ALA A 23 2.08 10.19 -2.35
N GLN A 24 2.12 8.89 -2.02
CA GLN A 24 1.43 8.37 -0.83
C GLN A 24 1.94 9.02 0.46
N PHE A 25 3.25 9.21 0.62
CA PHE A 25 3.82 9.79 1.84
C PHE A 25 3.55 11.28 1.92
N ILE A 26 3.62 12.01 0.79
CA ILE A 26 3.21 13.41 0.73
C ILE A 26 1.74 13.55 1.13
N LEU A 27 0.84 12.73 0.59
CA LEU A 27 -0.59 12.80 0.91
C LEU A 27 -0.85 12.50 2.39
N LEU A 28 -0.16 11.52 2.98
CA LEU A 28 -0.27 11.25 4.42
C LEU A 28 0.18 12.44 5.27
N VAL A 29 1.28 13.10 4.89
CA VAL A 29 1.73 14.33 5.57
C VAL A 29 0.69 15.44 5.42
N VAL A 30 0.12 15.63 4.23
CA VAL A 30 -0.95 16.63 3.99
C VAL A 30 -2.19 16.35 4.82
N ILE A 31 -2.61 15.08 4.94
CA ILE A 31 -3.74 14.68 5.77
C ILE A 31 -3.46 14.93 7.27
N ALA A 32 -2.22 14.64 7.71
CA ALA A 32 -1.80 14.80 9.10
C ALA A 32 -1.55 16.27 9.50
N TRP A 33 -1.28 17.16 8.54
CA TRP A 33 -0.89 18.53 8.81
C TRP A 33 -2.10 19.45 9.12
N PRO A 34 -2.00 20.36 10.13
CA PRO A 34 -0.99 20.41 11.18
C PRO A 34 -1.31 19.44 12.32
N LEU A 35 -0.30 18.74 12.85
CA LEU A 35 -0.48 17.77 13.94
C LEU A 35 -1.04 18.41 15.22
N ALA A 36 -0.72 19.69 15.45
CA ALA A 36 -1.23 20.45 16.60
C ALA A 36 -2.76 20.59 16.62
N SER A 37 -3.44 20.39 15.49
CA SER A 37 -4.90 20.51 15.38
C SER A 37 -5.65 19.19 15.59
N LEU A 38 -4.94 18.09 15.90
CA LEU A 38 -5.55 16.79 16.14
C LEU A 38 -6.43 16.80 17.40
N LYS A 39 -7.73 16.64 17.21
CA LYS A 39 -8.67 16.38 18.31
C LYS A 39 -8.88 14.87 18.40
N ILE A 40 -8.58 14.28 19.54
CA ILE A 40 -8.70 12.83 19.72
C ILE A 40 -10.19 12.46 19.64
N SER A 41 -10.56 11.79 18.56
CA SER A 41 -11.86 11.14 18.39
C SER A 41 -11.72 9.67 18.75
N ILE A 42 -12.67 9.09 19.49
CA ILE A 42 -12.67 7.65 19.81
C ILE A 42 -12.64 6.82 18.52
N ILE A 43 -13.45 7.19 17.53
CA ILE A 43 -13.49 6.52 16.22
C ILE A 43 -12.13 6.65 15.52
N GLY A 44 -11.56 7.86 15.50
CA GLY A 44 -10.25 8.10 14.90
C GLY A 44 -9.14 7.29 15.56
N LEU A 45 -9.13 7.22 16.89
CA LEU A 45 -8.18 6.44 17.67
C LEU A 45 -8.31 4.94 17.38
N LEU A 46 -9.53 4.40 17.37
CA LEU A 46 -9.78 3.00 17.05
C LEU A 46 -9.30 2.64 15.64
N LEU A 47 -9.53 3.52 14.66
CA LEU A 47 -9.04 3.33 13.29
C LEU A 47 -7.51 3.37 13.20
N ILE A 48 -6.85 4.27 13.93
CA ILE A 48 -5.40 4.34 14.00
C ILE A 48 -4.83 3.08 14.65
N LEU A 49 -5.38 2.63 15.78
CA LEU A 49 -4.95 1.39 16.44
C LEU A 49 -5.13 0.18 15.51
N PHE A 50 -6.26 0.11 14.81
CA PHE A 50 -6.51 -0.93 13.82
C PHE A 50 -5.50 -0.88 12.67
N SER A 51 -5.13 0.33 12.20
CA SER A 51 -4.11 0.49 11.17
C SER A 51 -2.72 -0.01 11.61
N VAL A 52 -2.34 0.26 12.86
CA VAL A 52 -1.08 -0.21 13.45
C VAL A 52 -1.09 -1.73 13.59
N PHE A 53 -2.21 -2.30 14.04
CA PHE A 53 -2.38 -3.76 14.13
C PHE A 53 -2.18 -4.46 12.78
N ILE A 54 -2.79 -3.94 11.70
CA ILE A 54 -2.60 -4.48 10.35
C ILE A 54 -1.15 -4.36 9.90
N ALA A 55 -0.50 -3.21 10.11
CA ALA A 55 0.90 -2.99 9.73
C ALA A 55 1.82 -3.97 10.46
N LEU A 56 1.68 -4.10 11.77
CA LEU A 56 2.48 -5.03 12.58
C LEU A 56 2.25 -6.47 12.15
N SER A 57 1.00 -6.88 11.92
CA SER A 57 0.67 -8.22 11.45
C SER A 57 1.32 -8.52 10.09
N ALA A 58 1.33 -7.53 9.18
CA ALA A 58 1.94 -7.66 7.87
C ALA A 58 3.48 -7.69 7.93
N LEU A 59 4.08 -6.89 8.83
CA LEU A 59 5.52 -6.92 9.09
C LEU A 59 5.94 -8.25 9.70
N MET A 60 5.18 -8.80 10.66
CA MET A 60 5.47 -10.09 11.30
C MET A 60 5.37 -11.26 10.32
N ALA A 61 4.44 -11.22 9.37
CA ALA A 61 4.34 -12.22 8.32
C ALA A 61 5.50 -12.13 7.32
N ASN A 62 6.10 -10.94 7.15
CA ASN A 62 7.29 -10.77 6.33
C ASN A 62 8.56 -11.10 7.12
N ARG A 63 9.31 -12.10 6.67
CA ARG A 63 10.67 -12.34 7.22
C ARG A 63 11.51 -11.06 7.07
N PRO A 64 12.39 -10.72 8.03
CA PRO A 64 13.33 -9.62 7.89
C PRO A 64 14.08 -9.72 6.56
N GLY A 65 13.95 -8.70 5.72
CA GLY A 65 14.54 -8.69 4.39
C GLY A 65 13.65 -9.20 3.24
N ASN A 66 12.45 -9.75 3.48
CA ASN A 66 11.50 -10.05 2.39
C ASN A 66 10.64 -8.83 2.02
N PHE A 67 10.31 -8.00 3.01
CA PHE A 67 9.59 -6.75 2.80
C PHE A 67 10.45 -5.77 1.99
N ASN A 68 9.85 -5.13 0.99
CA ASN A 68 10.51 -4.16 0.15
C ASN A 68 9.57 -2.98 -0.12
N VAL A 69 10.07 -1.76 0.10
CA VAL A 69 9.37 -0.53 -0.31
C VAL A 69 9.67 -0.19 -1.77
N ARG A 70 10.68 -0.84 -2.35
CA ARG A 70 11.10 -0.62 -3.74
C ARG A 70 10.17 -1.34 -4.73
N PRO A 71 10.08 -0.85 -5.98
CA PRO A 71 9.12 -1.32 -6.99
C PRO A 71 9.21 -2.80 -7.37
N HIS A 72 10.35 -3.45 -7.10
CA HIS A 72 10.58 -4.81 -7.53
C HIS A 72 10.47 -5.83 -6.41
N PRO A 73 9.84 -6.98 -6.70
CA PRO A 73 10.04 -8.18 -5.90
C PRO A 73 11.55 -8.43 -5.80
N LYS A 74 12.04 -8.70 -4.58
CA LYS A 74 13.44 -9.10 -4.44
C LYS A 74 13.64 -10.39 -5.23
N LYS A 75 14.74 -10.49 -5.97
CA LYS A 75 15.11 -11.71 -6.73
C LYS A 75 15.15 -12.97 -5.86
N THR A 76 15.38 -12.81 -4.56
CA THR A 76 15.40 -13.88 -3.54
C THR A 76 14.18 -13.86 -2.63
N GLY A 77 13.20 -13.00 -2.91
CA GLY A 77 11.98 -12.89 -2.14
C GLY A 77 11.12 -14.14 -2.34
N THR A 78 10.36 -14.51 -1.31
CA THR A 78 9.33 -15.54 -1.41
C THR A 78 7.95 -14.91 -1.42
N LEU A 79 7.04 -15.48 -2.21
CA LEU A 79 5.65 -15.07 -2.19
C LEU A 79 5.02 -15.43 -0.83
N ILE A 80 4.53 -14.43 -0.12
CA ILE A 80 3.87 -14.59 1.17
C ILE A 80 2.36 -14.64 0.96
N VAL A 81 1.74 -15.75 1.37
CA VAL A 81 0.29 -15.99 1.28
C VAL A 81 -0.35 -16.37 2.62
N HIS A 82 0.36 -16.15 3.73
CA HIS A 82 -0.10 -16.48 5.09
C HIS A 82 -0.20 -15.23 5.98
N GLY A 83 -0.81 -15.38 7.16
CA GLY A 83 -1.10 -14.24 8.04
C GLY A 83 -2.14 -13.30 7.40
N PRO A 84 -1.95 -11.97 7.43
CA PRO A 84 -2.91 -11.05 6.82
C PRO A 84 -3.00 -11.19 5.30
N TYR A 85 -1.95 -11.73 4.66
CA TYR A 85 -1.92 -12.02 3.22
C TYR A 85 -2.90 -13.14 2.81
N LYS A 86 -3.42 -13.93 3.76
CA LYS A 86 -4.50 -14.90 3.47
C LYS A 86 -5.86 -14.23 3.21
N PHE A 87 -6.00 -12.96 3.58
CA PHE A 87 -7.28 -12.23 3.46
C PHE A 87 -7.22 -11.12 2.42
N ILE A 88 -6.08 -10.41 2.36
CA ILE A 88 -5.86 -9.24 1.51
C ILE A 88 -4.43 -9.25 0.96
N ARG A 89 -4.26 -8.93 -0.32
CA ARG A 89 -2.95 -8.97 -1.00
C ARG A 89 -2.00 -7.85 -0.57
N HIS A 90 -2.54 -6.68 -0.21
CA HIS A 90 -1.76 -5.50 0.20
C HIS A 90 -2.18 -5.00 1.60
N PRO A 91 -1.87 -5.74 2.67
CA PRO A 91 -2.24 -5.35 4.03
C PRO A 91 -1.60 -4.03 4.46
N MET A 92 -0.40 -3.70 3.97
CA MET A 92 0.21 -2.38 4.21
C MET A 92 -0.64 -1.24 3.66
N TYR A 93 -1.28 -1.40 2.51
CA TYR A 93 -2.11 -0.35 1.93
C TYR A 93 -3.41 -0.17 2.70
N SER A 94 -3.93 -1.27 3.24
CA SER A 94 -5.06 -1.22 4.18
C SER A 94 -4.69 -0.44 5.44
N SER A 95 -3.48 -0.66 5.97
CA SER A 95 -2.97 0.14 7.10
C SER A 95 -2.92 1.64 6.75
N LEU A 96 -2.33 2.02 5.61
CA LEU A 96 -2.28 3.44 5.20
C LEU A 96 -3.68 4.05 5.01
N PHE A 97 -4.61 3.28 4.43
CA PHE A 97 -6.00 3.68 4.26
C PHE A 97 -6.68 4.00 5.60
N PHE A 98 -6.63 3.07 6.56
CA PHE A 98 -7.26 3.22 7.87
C PHE A 98 -6.56 4.27 8.74
N GLY A 99 -5.23 4.38 8.65
CA GLY A 99 -4.46 5.41 9.35
C GLY A 99 -4.84 6.80 8.86
N GLY A 100 -4.88 7.02 7.54
CA GLY A 100 -5.32 8.27 6.95
C GLY A 100 -6.78 8.61 7.29
N LEU A 101 -7.67 7.61 7.29
CA LEU A 101 -9.07 7.79 7.66
C LEU A 101 -9.21 8.16 9.15
N GLY A 102 -8.47 7.48 10.03
CA GLY A 102 -8.48 7.78 11.46
C GLY A 102 -8.01 9.20 11.75
N ILE A 103 -6.96 9.66 11.07
CA ILE A 103 -6.52 11.06 11.12
C ILE A 103 -7.62 12.01 10.63
N LEU A 104 -8.30 11.68 9.53
CA LEU A 104 -9.40 12.49 9.01
C LEU A 104 -10.55 12.63 10.03
N PHE A 105 -10.87 11.58 10.80
CA PHE A 105 -11.85 11.65 11.90
C PHE A 105 -11.38 12.50 13.09
N CYS A 106 -10.07 12.62 13.31
CA CYS A 106 -9.51 13.47 14.37
C CYS A 106 -9.40 14.96 13.96
N GLN A 107 -9.36 15.26 12.66
CA GLN A 107 -9.20 16.63 12.15
C GLN A 107 -9.84 16.82 10.77
N PHE A 108 -11.17 16.68 10.71
CA PHE A 108 -11.90 16.72 9.45
C PHE A 108 -11.79 18.09 8.75
N SER A 109 -11.57 18.05 7.45
CA SER A 109 -11.65 19.18 6.53
C SER A 109 -11.89 18.65 5.12
N TYR A 110 -12.65 19.37 4.29
CA TYR A 110 -12.93 18.97 2.91
C TYR A 110 -11.64 18.78 2.08
N TRP A 111 -10.61 19.61 2.31
CA TRP A 111 -9.31 19.44 1.65
C TRP A 111 -8.63 18.13 2.05
N LYS A 112 -8.69 17.77 3.35
CA LYS A 112 -8.11 16.51 3.87
C LYS A 112 -8.90 15.29 3.38
N LEU A 113 -10.22 15.40 3.27
CA LEU A 113 -11.05 14.38 2.64
C LEU A 113 -10.63 14.19 1.17
N GLY A 114 -10.43 15.27 0.42
CA GLY A 114 -9.90 15.22 -0.94
C GLY A 114 -8.53 14.56 -1.03
N ALA A 115 -7.60 14.91 -0.15
CA ALA A 115 -6.28 14.29 -0.08
C ALA A 115 -6.35 12.79 0.27
N TRP A 116 -7.26 12.39 1.17
CA TRP A 116 -7.50 11.00 1.50
C TRP A 116 -8.12 10.20 0.35
N LEU A 117 -9.08 10.78 -0.37
CA LEU A 117 -9.63 10.17 -1.59
C LEU A 117 -8.54 10.00 -2.66
N LEU A 118 -7.68 11.00 -2.84
CA LEU A 118 -6.54 10.92 -3.75
C LEU A 118 -5.53 9.86 -3.31
N LEU A 119 -5.31 9.70 -2.00
CA LEU A 119 -4.46 8.63 -1.46
C LEU A 119 -5.00 7.25 -1.85
N ILE A 120 -6.32 7.02 -1.81
CA ILE A 120 -6.94 5.76 -2.27
C ILE A 120 -6.61 5.50 -3.74
N VAL A 121 -6.73 6.52 -4.60
CA VAL A 121 -6.41 6.40 -6.03
C VAL A 121 -4.93 6.07 -6.23
N VAL A 122 -4.03 6.75 -5.53
CA VAL A 122 -2.57 6.49 -5.58
C VAL A 122 -2.27 5.06 -5.16
N LEU A 123 -2.84 4.58 -4.04
CA LEU A 123 -2.65 3.21 -3.56
C LEU A 123 -3.20 2.17 -4.55
N ALA A 124 -4.37 2.42 -5.15
CA ALA A 124 -4.97 1.52 -6.12
C ALA A 124 -4.14 1.42 -7.42
N LEU A 125 -3.65 2.54 -7.94
CA LEU A 125 -2.77 2.56 -9.11
C LEU A 125 -1.46 1.86 -8.81
N LYS A 126 -0.83 2.18 -7.68
CA LYS A 126 0.41 1.54 -7.22
C LYS A 126 0.26 0.03 -7.09
N ALA A 127 -0.80 -0.45 -6.44
CA ALA A 127 -1.10 -1.86 -6.30
C ALA A 127 -1.19 -2.58 -7.66
N ARG A 128 -1.83 -1.96 -8.67
CA ARG A 128 -1.91 -2.54 -10.02
C ARG A 128 -0.55 -2.68 -10.70
N PHE A 129 0.35 -1.72 -10.52
CA PHE A 129 1.71 -1.82 -11.06
C PHE A 129 2.51 -2.91 -10.35
N GLU A 130 2.42 -2.97 -9.02
CA GLU A 130 3.08 -4.03 -8.24
C GLU A 130 2.54 -5.41 -8.57
N GLU A 131 1.23 -5.58 -8.73
CA GLU A 131 0.61 -6.85 -9.13
C GLU A 131 1.07 -7.32 -10.51
N LYS A 132 1.27 -6.41 -11.47
CA LYS A 132 1.85 -6.76 -12.78
C LYS A 132 3.28 -7.28 -12.63
N ALA A 133 4.09 -6.63 -11.81
CA ALA A 133 5.46 -7.07 -11.54
C ALA A 133 5.51 -8.41 -10.79
N LEU A 134 4.59 -8.62 -9.85
CA LEU A 134 4.47 -9.87 -9.09
C LEU A 134 4.00 -11.04 -9.97
N CYS A 135 3.03 -10.82 -10.86
CA CYS A 135 2.62 -11.80 -11.87
C CYS A 135 3.76 -12.22 -12.79
N ALA A 136 4.63 -11.29 -13.17
CA ALA A 136 5.78 -11.57 -14.02
C ALA A 136 6.92 -12.29 -13.28
N HIS A 137 7.01 -12.14 -11.95
CA HIS A 137 8.12 -12.67 -11.16
C HIS A 137 7.82 -14.01 -10.49
N TYR A 138 6.60 -14.20 -9.97
CA TYR A 138 6.23 -15.40 -9.21
C TYR A 138 5.25 -16.29 -9.98
N GLU A 139 5.71 -17.48 -10.34
CA GLU A 139 4.82 -18.55 -10.78
C GLU A 139 3.80 -18.86 -9.67
N GLY A 140 2.50 -18.78 -9.99
CA GLY A 140 1.41 -18.98 -9.02
C GLY A 140 0.79 -17.71 -8.45
N TYR A 141 1.36 -16.52 -8.67
CA TYR A 141 0.75 -15.27 -8.20
C TYR A 141 -0.65 -15.04 -8.80
N SER A 142 -0.87 -15.41 -10.06
CA SER A 142 -2.19 -15.31 -10.71
C SER A 142 -3.26 -16.16 -10.00
N ALA A 143 -2.89 -17.35 -9.51
CA ALA A 143 -3.81 -18.20 -8.74
C ALA A 143 -4.12 -17.60 -7.36
N TYR A 144 -3.11 -17.02 -6.70
CA TYR A 144 -3.28 -16.27 -5.47
C TYR A 144 -4.15 -15.02 -5.65
N GLN A 145 -4.00 -14.31 -6.78
CA GLN A 145 -4.79 -13.12 -7.11
C GLN A 145 -6.28 -13.42 -7.22
N LYS A 146 -6.64 -14.58 -7.80
CA LYS A 146 -8.04 -15.02 -7.95
C LYS A 146 -8.73 -15.37 -6.64
N SER A 147 -7.98 -15.76 -5.62
CA SER A 147 -8.53 -16.28 -4.36
C SER A 147 -8.58 -15.23 -3.23
N ASN A 148 -8.01 -14.05 -3.44
CA ASN A 148 -7.87 -13.02 -2.41
C ASN A 148 -8.35 -11.66 -2.94
N LYS A 149 -8.57 -10.70 -2.05
CA LYS A 149 -8.91 -9.30 -2.39
C LYS A 149 -7.66 -8.42 -2.37
N ALA A 150 -7.65 -7.27 -3.04
CA ALA A 150 -6.50 -6.38 -3.13
C ALA A 150 -6.14 -5.76 -1.77
N PHE A 151 -6.93 -4.81 -1.28
CA PHE A 151 -6.71 -4.19 0.04
C PHE A 151 -7.98 -3.57 0.65
N ILE A 152 -8.91 -3.07 -0.16
CA ILE A 152 -10.26 -2.75 0.31
C ILE A 152 -11.15 -3.96 -0.01
N PRO A 153 -12.00 -4.45 0.92
CA PRO A 153 -12.85 -5.62 0.69
C PRO A 153 -13.85 -5.56 -0.49
N TRP A 154 -13.80 -4.52 -1.32
CA TRP A 154 -14.72 -4.20 -2.42
C TRP A 154 -14.03 -3.55 -3.64
N VAL A 155 -12.71 -3.32 -3.58
CA VAL A 155 -11.94 -2.72 -4.69
C VAL A 155 -10.80 -3.68 -5.04
N TRP A 156 -11.08 -4.55 -6.02
CA TRP A 156 -10.24 -5.64 -6.55
C TRP A 156 -9.74 -6.70 -5.55
#